data_AF-A0A2T6ZCL6-F1
#
_entry.id   AF-A0A2T6ZCL6-F1
#
_cell.length_a   1.000
_cell.length_b   1.000
_cell.length_c   1.000
_cell.angle_alpha   90.00
_cell.angle_beta   90.00
_cell.angle_gamma   90.00
#
_symmetry.space_group_name_H-M   'P 1'
#
loop_
_entity.id
_entity.type
_entity.pdbx_description
1 polymer ?
#
loop_
_entity_poly.entity_id
_entity_poly.type
_entity_poly.pdbx_seq_one_letter_code
_entity_poly.pdbx_strand_id
1 'polypeptide(L)' 'MTVDMGKDTAKTFADLHEEGGDGPQAEKDMDLANNASGRQFGEEAKSGGGGNDDKYARALTKCKNAANSGALKVIG' A
#
# COMPACT_ATOMS: atom_id res chain seq x y z
N MET A 1 -1.61 8.22 0.62
CA MET A 1 -3.00 7.68 0.59
C MET A 1 -3.47 7.30 1.98
N THR A 2 -3.16 6.12 2.52
CA THR A 2 -3.79 5.65 3.79
C THR A 2 -3.57 6.57 5.00
N VAL A 3 -2.38 7.17 5.14
CA VAL A 3 -2.12 8.16 6.19
C VAL A 3 -3.11 9.32 6.11
N ASP A 4 -3.37 9.81 4.90
CA ASP A 4 -4.19 10.98 4.59
C ASP A 4 -5.70 10.68 4.68
N MET A 5 -6.15 9.68 3.93
CA MET A 5 -7.58 9.40 3.71
C MET A 5 -8.10 8.17 4.47
N GLY A 6 -7.24 7.45 5.19
CA GLY A 6 -7.61 6.21 5.88
C GLY A 6 -7.59 4.98 4.98
N LYS A 7 -7.65 3.81 5.60
CA LYS A 7 -7.53 2.51 4.94
C LYS A 7 -8.65 2.23 3.94
N ASP A 8 -9.89 2.54 4.32
CA ASP A 8 -11.07 2.17 3.52
C ASP A 8 -11.14 3.02 2.24
N THR A 9 -11.00 4.34 2.35
CA THR A 9 -10.95 5.22 1.17
C THR A 9 -9.77 4.89 0.26
N ALA A 10 -8.59 4.61 0.84
CA ALA A 10 -7.44 4.18 0.05
C ALA A 10 -7.66 2.83 -0.66
N LYS A 11 -8.48 1.93 -0.09
CA LYS A 11 -8.86 0.68 -0.75
C LYS A 11 -9.74 0.95 -1.95
N THR A 12 -10.78 1.76 -1.81
CA THR A 12 -11.67 2.11 -2.93
C THR A 12 -10.91 2.66 -4.13
N PHE A 13 -10.00 3.62 -3.92
CA PHE A 13 -9.21 4.16 -5.03
C PHE A 13 -8.25 3.15 -5.65
N ALA A 14 -7.63 2.29 -4.84
CA ALA A 14 -6.74 1.25 -5.35
C ALA A 14 -7.51 0.22 -6.17
N ASP A 15 -8.66 -0.27 -5.68
CA ASP A 15 -9.47 -1.26 -6.40
C ASP A 15 -9.97 -0.69 -7.74
N LEU A 16 -10.46 0.56 -7.75
CA LEU A 16 -10.91 1.23 -8.97
C LEU A 16 -9.78 1.39 -10.01
N HIS A 17 -8.53 1.59 -9.56
CA HIS A 17 -7.37 1.65 -10.46
C HIS A 17 -7.15 0.32 -11.18
N GLU A 18 -7.26 -0.80 -10.47
CA GLU A 18 -7.06 -2.15 -11.02
C GLU A 18 -8.23 -2.63 -11.89
N GLU A 19 -9.47 -2.21 -11.57
CA GLU A 19 -10.67 -2.51 -12.35
C GLU A 19 -10.66 -1.81 -13.72
N GLY A 20 -10.10 -0.60 -13.80
CA GLY A 20 -10.10 0.22 -15.01
C GLY A 20 -8.99 -0.08 -16.01
N GLY A 21 -7.98 -0.89 -15.66
CA GLY A 21 -6.84 -1.19 -16.53
C GLY A 21 -7.04 -2.43 -17.40
N ASP A 22 -6.48 -2.44 -18.61
CA ASP A 22 -6.37 -3.64 -19.46
C ASP A 22 -5.09 -4.46 -19.19
N GLY A 23 -4.45 -4.21 -18.03
CA GLY A 23 -3.21 -4.88 -17.65
C GLY A 23 -3.36 -6.40 -17.49
N PRO A 24 -2.26 -7.17 -17.60
CA PRO A 24 -2.26 -8.60 -17.37
C PRO A 24 -2.84 -8.96 -15.99
N GLN A 25 -3.63 -10.04 -15.91
CA GLN A 25 -4.22 -10.47 -14.64
C GLN A 25 -3.17 -10.74 -13.54
N ALA A 26 -2.00 -11.24 -13.91
CA ALA A 26 -0.91 -11.49 -12.97
C ALA A 26 -0.37 -10.20 -12.32
N GLU A 27 -0.35 -9.09 -13.08
CA GLU A 27 0.06 -7.77 -12.58
C GLU A 27 -1.02 -7.22 -11.64
N LYS A 28 -2.29 -7.27 -12.06
CA LYS A 28 -3.43 -6.89 -11.20
C LYS A 28 -3.44 -7.64 -9.86
N ASP A 29 -3.21 -8.96 -9.89
CA ASP A 29 -3.19 -9.76 -8.68
C ASP A 29 -1.98 -9.46 -7.78
N MET A 30 -0.87 -9.01 -8.37
CA MET A 30 0.29 -8.51 -7.64
C MET A 30 -0.03 -7.17 -7.00
N ASP A 31 -0.59 -6.24 -7.76
CA ASP A 31 -0.90 -4.89 -7.31
C ASP A 31 -1.98 -4.88 -6.24
N LEU A 32 -3.06 -5.64 -6.39
CA LEU A 32 -4.09 -5.79 -5.35
C LEU A 32 -3.51 -6.31 -4.02
N ALA A 33 -2.61 -7.30 -4.09
CA ALA A 33 -1.95 -7.87 -2.90
C ALA A 33 -1.01 -6.84 -2.25
N ASN A 34 -0.15 -6.20 -3.04
CA ASN A 34 0.81 -5.22 -2.56
C ASN A 34 0.14 -3.94 -2.05
N ASN A 35 -0.96 -3.51 -2.68
CA ASN A 35 -1.82 -2.41 -2.22
C ASN A 35 -2.45 -2.74 -0.86
N ALA A 36 -2.85 -3.99 -0.61
CA ALA A 36 -3.35 -4.41 0.70
C ALA A 36 -2.28 -4.27 1.80
N SER A 37 -1.05 -4.72 1.53
CA SER A 37 0.09 -4.53 2.44
C SER A 37 0.41 -3.05 2.66
N GLY A 38 0.46 -2.25 1.59
CA GLY A 38 0.70 -0.82 1.67
C GLY A 38 -0.34 -0.08 2.53
N ARG A 39 -1.61 -0.46 2.42
CA ARG A 39 -2.68 0.08 3.27
C ARG A 39 -2.48 -0.32 4.74
N GLN A 40 -2.11 -1.56 5.02
CA GLN A 40 -1.82 -1.97 6.40
C GLN A 40 -0.65 -1.15 6.99
N PHE A 41 0.43 -0.99 6.24
CA PHE A 41 1.59 -0.21 6.69
C PHE A 41 1.25 1.26 6.92
N GLY A 42 0.43 1.84 6.04
CA GLY A 42 -0.06 3.20 6.19
C GLY A 42 -0.93 3.39 7.44
N GLU A 43 -1.76 2.41 7.78
CA GLU A 43 -2.58 2.43 9.00
C GLU A 43 -1.70 2.34 10.26
N GLU A 44 -0.77 1.39 10.30
CA GLU A 44 0.19 1.25 11.41
C GLU A 44 1.03 2.52 11.59
N ALA A 45 1.44 3.15 10.49
CA ALA A 45 2.15 4.42 10.52
C ALA A 45 1.26 5.57 11.02
N LYS A 46 -0.02 5.60 10.64
CA LYS A 46 -0.97 6.61 11.12
C LYS A 46 -1.15 6.55 12.64
N SER A 47 -1.17 5.35 13.22
CA SER A 47 -1.34 5.13 14.67
C SER A 47 -0.12 5.48 15.53
N GLY A 48 1.09 5.59 14.96
CA GLY A 48 2.32 5.76 15.73
C GLY A 48 2.65 7.18 16.23
N GLY A 49 1.66 8.07 16.38
CA GLY A 49 1.85 9.46 16.86
C GLY A 49 2.57 10.37 15.84
N GLY A 50 3.05 11.55 16.29
CA GLY A 50 3.86 12.47 15.47
C GLY A 50 3.11 13.26 14.40
N GLY A 51 3.87 14.10 13.68
CA GLY A 51 3.39 14.89 12.54
C GLY A 51 3.17 14.04 11.29
N ASN A 52 2.65 14.64 10.23
CA ASN A 52 2.43 13.92 8.97
C ASN A 52 3.73 13.43 8.35
N ASP A 53 4.80 14.23 8.39
CA ASP A 53 6.12 13.84 7.88
C ASP A 53 6.66 12.57 8.56
N ASP A 54 6.49 12.45 9.89
CA ASP A 54 6.87 11.25 10.64
C ASP A 54 6.09 10.03 10.19
N LYS A 55 4.78 10.20 9.93
CA LYS A 55 3.88 9.12 9.49
C LYS A 55 4.26 8.67 8.09
N TYR A 56 4.55 9.59 7.18
CA TYR A 56 5.00 9.26 5.83
C TYR A 56 6.36 8.55 5.84
N ALA A 57 7.31 9.02 6.65
CA ALA A 57 8.61 8.37 6.80
C ALA A 57 8.49 6.93 7.32
N ARG A 58 7.61 6.70 8.30
CA ARG A 58 7.32 5.34 8.82
C ARG A 58 6.64 4.45 7.80
N ALA A 59 5.63 4.96 7.09
CA ALA A 59 4.98 4.22 6.02
C ALA A 59 5.98 3.83 4.92
N LEU A 60 6.80 4.78 4.47
CA LEU A 60 7.84 4.55 3.46
C LEU A 60 8.85 3.49 3.94
N THR A 61 9.29 3.57 5.19
CA THR A 61 10.24 2.60 5.77
C THR A 61 9.65 1.19 5.78
N LYS A 62 8.38 1.04 6.20
CA LYS A 62 7.68 -0.25 6.18
C LYS A 62 7.56 -0.81 4.77
N CYS A 63 7.14 0.01 3.80
CA CYS A 63 7.05 -0.41 2.40
C CYS A 63 8.41 -0.84 1.84
N LYS A 64 9.48 -0.05 2.07
CA LYS A 64 10.84 -0.40 1.65
C LYS A 64 11.33 -1.70 2.26
N ASN A 65 11.09 -1.91 3.56
CA ASN A 65 11.49 -3.14 4.23
C ASN A 65 10.76 -4.36 3.64
N ALA A 66 9.45 -4.25 3.41
CA ALA A 66 8.67 -5.33 2.81
C ALA A 66 9.13 -5.67 1.38
N ALA A 67 9.46 -4.65 0.58
CA ALA A 67 10.03 -4.85 -0.75
C ALA A 67 11.39 -5.56 -0.69
N ASN A 68 12.28 -5.10 0.20
CA ASN A 68 13.63 -5.65 0.34
C ASN A 68 13.65 -7.07 0.93
N SER A 69 12.68 -7.43 1.76
CA SER A 69 12.61 -8.74 2.39
C SER A 69 11.88 -9.79 1.52
N GLY A 70 11.39 -9.42 0.34
CA GLY A 70 10.57 -10.30 -0.50
C GLY A 70 9.18 -10.58 0.11
N ALA A 71 8.69 -9.73 1.01
CA ALA A 71 7.37 -9.87 1.61
C ALA A 71 6.24 -9.39 0.68
N LEU A 72 6.58 -8.63 -0.37
CA LEU A 72 5.66 -8.24 -1.43
C LEU A 72 5.58 -9.32 -2.50
N LYS A 73 4.41 -9.45 -3.12
CA LYS A 73 4.21 -10.33 -4.28
C LYS A 73 4.97 -9.75 -5.46
N VAL A 74 5.58 -10.64 -6.26
CA VAL A 74 6.23 -10.32 -7.53
C VAL A 74 5.67 -11.23 -8.63
N ILE A 75 5.73 -10.76 -9.87
CA ILE A 75 5.42 -11.60 -11.04
C ILE A 75 6.60 -12.56 -11.24
N GLY A 76 6.29 -13.86 -11.30
CA GLY A 76 7.26 -14.93 -11.55
C GLY A 76 7.43 -15.24 -13.02
#